data_AF-A0A2M6X306-F1
#
_entry.id   AF-A0A2M6X306-F1
#
_cell.length_a   1.000
_cell.length_b   1.000
_cell.length_c   1.000
_cell.angle_alpha   90.00
_cell.angle_beta   90.00
_cell.angle_gamma   90.00
#
_symmetry.space_group_name_H-M   'P 1'
#
loop_
_entity.id
_entity.type
_entity.pdbx_description
1 polymer ?
#
loop_
_entity_poly.entity_id
_entity_poly.type
_entity_poly.pdbx_seq_one_letter_code
_entity_poly.pdbx_strand_id
1 'polypeptide(L)' 'MTETERWLSVEEIAAHLGVSKETIYRWLEKKDEKRRIPANRIGRLWKFKASEVDEWIKNNGAVDPE' A
#
# COMPACT_ATOMS: atom_id res chain seq x y z
N MET A 1 20.07 11.03 8.55
CA MET A 1 19.24 12.06 7.87
C MET A 1 17.81 11.54 7.92
N THR A 2 16.89 12.23 8.57
CA THR A 2 15.48 11.79 8.63
C THR A 2 14.87 12.06 7.27
N GLU A 3 14.92 11.09 6.36
CA GLU A 3 14.22 11.17 5.08
C GLU A 3 12.75 11.43 5.36
N THR A 4 12.28 12.60 4.92
CA THR A 4 10.89 12.98 5.04
C THR A 4 10.14 12.14 4.01
N GLU A 5 9.68 10.96 4.42
CA GLU A 5 8.98 10.07 3.52
C GLU A 5 7.70 10.75 3.01
N ARG A 6 7.67 10.97 1.70
CA ARG A 6 6.54 11.62 1.05
C ARG A 6 5.37 10.64 0.90
N TRP A 7 4.17 11.16 1.02
CA TRP A 7 2.94 10.42 0.77
C TRP A 7 2.75 10.14 -0.71
N LEU A 8 2.78 8.85 -1.08
CA LEU A 8 2.61 8.36 -2.44
C LEU A 8 1.13 8.18 -2.78
N SER A 9 0.77 8.42 -4.03
CA SER A 9 -0.55 8.12 -4.59
C SER A 9 -0.65 6.64 -5.01
N VAL A 10 -1.84 6.15 -5.35
CA VAL A 10 -2.05 4.77 -5.86
C VAL A 10 -1.13 4.46 -7.05
N GLU A 11 -0.95 5.41 -7.96
CA GLU A 11 -0.11 5.24 -9.15
C GLU A 11 1.37 5.13 -8.80
N GLU A 12 1.81 5.95 -7.84
CA GLU A 12 3.21 6.00 -7.41
C GLU A 12 3.59 4.74 -6.62
N ILE A 13 2.71 4.26 -5.72
CA ILE A 13 2.99 3.02 -4.98
C ILE A 13 2.90 1.79 -5.89
N ALA A 14 1.99 1.79 -6.88
CA ALA A 14 1.94 0.74 -7.88
C ALA A 14 3.25 0.68 -8.69
N ALA A 15 3.77 1.83 -9.11
CA ALA A 15 5.06 1.93 -9.80
C ALA A 15 6.24 1.53 -8.89
N HIS A 16 6.22 1.95 -7.61
CA HIS A 16 7.24 1.58 -6.62
C HIS A 16 7.35 0.06 -6.44
N LEU A 17 6.21 -0.63 -6.39
CA LEU A 17 6.13 -2.08 -6.20
C LEU A 17 6.23 -2.88 -7.51
N GLY A 18 6.18 -2.22 -8.67
CA GLY A 18 6.13 -2.90 -9.97
C GLY A 18 4.84 -3.69 -10.21
N VAL A 19 3.71 -3.27 -9.60
CA VAL A 19 2.40 -3.93 -9.74
C VAL A 19 1.40 -3.02 -10.46
N SER A 20 0.28 -3.60 -10.89
CA SER A 20 -0.82 -2.84 -11.47
C SER A 20 -1.64 -2.11 -10.39
N LYS A 21 -2.24 -0.97 -10.74
CA LYS A 21 -3.14 -0.22 -9.84
C LYS A 21 -4.30 -1.10 -9.34
N GLU A 22 -4.80 -2.00 -10.19
CA GLU A 22 -5.82 -2.98 -9.84
C GLU A 22 -5.41 -3.85 -8.64
N THR A 23 -4.15 -4.27 -8.56
CA THR A 23 -3.62 -5.03 -7.42
C THR A 23 -3.66 -4.20 -6.14
N ILE A 24 -3.30 -2.91 -6.22
CA ILE A 24 -3.39 -2.00 -5.07
C ILE A 24 -4.85 -1.85 -4.62
N TYR A 25 -5.80 -1.68 -5.55
CA TYR A 25 -7.22 -1.64 -5.23
C TYR A 25 -7.72 -2.94 -4.59
N ARG A 26 -7.33 -4.11 -5.10
CA ARG A 26 -7.66 -5.41 -4.48
C ARG A 26 -7.17 -5.51 -3.04
N TRP A 27 -5.97 -4.99 -2.74
CA TRP A 27 -5.45 -4.95 -1.37
C TRP A 27 -6.17 -3.91 -0.49
N LEU A 28 -6.67 -2.81 -1.05
CA LEU A 28 -7.50 -1.84 -0.32
C LEU A 28 -8.87 -2.41 0.05
N GLU A 29 -9.41 -3.31 -0.76
CA GLU A 29 -10.72 -3.95 -0.60
C GLU A 29 -10.70 -5.17 0.34
N LYS A 30 -9.52 -5.60 0.82
CA LYS A 30 -9.42 -6.69 1.79
C LYS A 30 -10.15 -6.34 3.09
N LYS A 31 -10.98 -7.27 3.55
CA LYS A 31 -11.75 -7.15 4.81
C LYS A 31 -10.87 -7.35 6.04
N ASP A 32 -9.88 -8.24 5.95
CA ASP A 32 -8.90 -8.45 7.00
C ASP A 32 -7.96 -7.25 7.11
N GLU A 33 -8.03 -6.53 8.23
CA GLU A 33 -7.20 -5.35 8.47
C GLU A 33 -5.69 -5.66 8.37
N LYS A 34 -5.27 -6.87 8.74
CA LYS A 34 -3.88 -7.33 8.62
C LYS A 34 -3.43 -7.55 7.17
N ARG A 35 -4.36 -7.89 6.27
CA ARG A 35 -4.11 -8.10 4.84
C ARG A 35 -4.50 -6.90 3.98
N ARG A 36 -4.97 -5.83 4.62
CA ARG A 36 -5.25 -4.59 3.93
C ARG A 36 -3.97 -3.80 3.84
N ILE A 37 -3.65 -3.33 2.63
CA ILE A 37 -2.49 -2.48 2.43
C ILE A 37 -2.59 -1.22 3.32
N PRO A 38 -1.53 -0.85 4.06
CA PRO A 38 -1.53 0.36 4.88
C PRO A 38 -1.72 1.58 3.99
N ALA A 39 -2.87 2.24 4.14
CA ALA A 39 -3.28 3.35 3.32
C ALA A 39 -4.04 4.37 4.17
N ASN A 40 -3.75 5.64 3.93
CA ASN A 40 -4.35 6.77 4.61
C ASN A 40 -5.25 7.55 3.65
N ARG A 41 -6.50 7.82 4.07
CA ARG A 41 -7.44 8.56 3.25
C ARG A 41 -7.29 10.06 3.53
N ILE A 42 -6.72 10.78 2.57
CA ILE A 42 -6.52 12.22 2.65
C ILE A 42 -7.46 12.88 1.64
N GLY A 43 -8.56 13.44 2.14
CA GLY A 43 -9.66 13.94 1.31
C GLY A 43 -10.31 12.81 0.51
N ARG A 44 -10.26 12.91 -0.82
CA ARG A 44 -10.80 11.89 -1.74
C ARG A 44 -9.75 10.88 -2.21
N LEU A 45 -8.49 11.07 -1.85
CA LEU A 45 -7.38 10.27 -2.35
C LEU A 45 -6.84 9.32 -1.28
N TRP A 46 -6.46 8.13 -1.71
CA TRP A 46 -5.64 7.22 -0.90
C TRP A 46 -4.18 7.61 -1.03
N LYS A 47 -3.51 7.68 0.12
CA LYS A 47 -2.11 8.04 0.26
C LYS A 47 -1.38 6.95 1.03
N PHE A 48 -0.16 6.65 0.59
CA PHE A 48 0.63 5.52 1.06
C PHE A 48 2.00 6.02 1.52
N LYS A 49 2.55 5.36 2.52
CA LYS A 49 3.96 5.48 2.89
C LYS A 49 4.69 4.26 2.36
N ALA A 50 5.76 4.47 1.60
CA ALA A 50 6.50 3.38 0.99
C ALA A 50 7.02 2.41 2.07
N SER A 51 7.63 2.94 3.13
CA SER A 51 8.15 2.16 4.26
C SER A 51 7.07 1.29 4.90
N GLU A 52 5.89 1.84 5.21
CA GLU A 52 4.80 1.06 5.81
C GLU A 52 4.32 -0.07 4.87
N VAL A 53 4.20 0.22 3.57
CA VAL A 53 3.79 -0.77 2.57
C VAL A 53 4.86 -1.85 2.41
N ASP A 54 6.15 -1.48 2.36
CA ASP A 54 7.27 -2.40 2.25
C ASP A 54 7.36 -3.32 3.48
N GLU A 55 7.18 -2.77 4.68
CA GLU A 55 7.10 -3.56 5.91
C GLU A 55 5.90 -4.51 5.90
N TRP A 56 4.74 -4.05 5.45
CA TRP A 56 3.54 -4.87 5.33
C TRP A 56 3.73 -6.04 4.34
N ILE A 57 4.38 -5.80 3.19
CA ILE A 57 4.72 -6.85 2.22
C ILE A 57 5.67 -7.88 2.85
N LYS A 58 6.72 -7.43 3.54
CA LYS A 58 7.67 -8.31 4.25
C LYS A 58 6.98 -9.20 5.29
N ASN A 59 5.90 -8.73 5.89
CA ASN A 59 5.10 -9.48 6.85
C ASN A 59 4.03 -10.38 6.20
N ASN A 60 4.17 -10.72 4.91
CA ASN A 60 3.23 -11.54 4.13
C ASN A 60 1.82 -10.94 4.00
N GLY A 61 1.67 -9.62 4.19
CA GLY A 61 0.37 -8.95 4.05
C GLY A 61 -0.20 -9.03 2.63
N ALA A 62 0.69 -9.04 1.63
CA ALA A 62 0.34 -9.09 0.21
C ALA A 62 -0.02 -10.49 -0.32
N VAL A 63 0.13 -11.54 0.50
CA VAL A 63 -0.15 -12.92 0.11
C VAL A 63 -1.64 -13.19 0.23
N ASP A 64 -2.28 -13.47 -0.89
CA ASP A 64 -3.63 -14.03 -0.91
C ASP A 64 -3.56 -15.49 -0.43
N PRO A 65 -4.37 -15.91 0.57
CA PRO A 65 -4.49 -17.33 0.87
C PRO A 65 -5.12 -18.03 -0.34
N GLU A 66 -4.50 -19.11 -0.80
CA GLU A 66 -5.15 -20.08 -1.71
C GLU A 66 -6.39 -20.70 -1.08
#